data_AF-A0A3C2C5M2-F1
#
_entry.id   AF-A0A3C2C5M2-F1
#
_cell.length_a   1.000
_cell.length_b   1.000
_cell.length_c   1.000
_cell.angle_alpha   90.00
_cell.angle_beta   90.00
_cell.angle_gamma   90.00
#
_symmetry.space_group_name_H-M   'P 1'
#
loop_
_entity.id
_entity.type
_entity.pdbx_description
1 polymer ?
#
loop_
_entity_poly.entity_id
_entity_poly.type
_entity_poly.pdbx_seq_one_letter_code
_entity_poly.pdbx_strand_id
1 'polypeptide(L)'
;MFTLKSSAFAAGGTIPEKYAEMNNVSPPLNWEDAPAGTKSFALAITDPDVPEMFQFPRVFVHWMIYNIPASTTSLPEGASPGGNLPAGAKELNNDFVLLNVPGYGKGYGAPWPPDAAHRYVFT
;
A
#
# COMPACT_ATOMS: atom_id res chain seq x y z
N MET A 1 0.32 22.02 0.34
CA MET A 1 0.72 21.14 -0.80
C MET A 1 0.26 19.76 -0.42
N PHE A 2 -0.43 19.02 -1.31
CA PHE A 2 -0.94 17.70 -0.94
C PHE A 2 0.20 16.80 -0.45
N THR A 3 0.02 16.18 0.71
CA THR A 3 1.06 15.39 1.37
C THR A 3 0.48 14.09 1.92
N LEU A 4 1.20 12.98 1.73
CA LEU A 4 0.92 11.66 2.30
C LEU A 4 2.04 11.28 3.26
N LYS A 5 1.69 10.79 4.46
CA LYS A 5 2.62 10.44 5.54
C LYS A 5 2.18 9.16 6.24
N SER A 6 3.10 8.57 7.00
CA SER A 6 2.82 7.54 8.00
C SER A 6 3.40 7.98 9.34
N SER A 7 2.70 7.69 10.44
CA SER A 7 3.26 7.86 11.78
C SER A 7 4.22 6.73 12.17
N ALA A 8 4.25 5.63 11.40
CA ALA A 8 5.08 4.47 11.68
C ALA A 8 6.52 4.61 11.18
N PHE A 9 6.75 5.42 10.15
CA PHE A 9 8.06 5.63 9.54
C PHE A 9 8.10 6.93 8.75
N ALA A 10 9.28 7.53 8.64
CA ALA A 10 9.51 8.70 7.81
C ALA A 10 9.65 8.32 6.33
N ALA A 11 9.38 9.27 5.43
CA ALA A 11 9.67 9.10 4.01
C ALA A 11 11.17 8.83 3.79
N GLY A 12 11.48 7.79 3.02
CA GLY A 12 12.86 7.31 2.82
C GLY A 12 13.45 6.54 4.01
N GLY A 13 12.70 6.37 5.11
CA GLY A 13 13.09 5.54 6.23
C GLY A 13 12.79 4.05 6.00
N THR A 14 13.30 3.21 6.90
CA THR A 14 13.02 1.77 6.93
C THR A 14 11.59 1.50 7.40
N ILE A 15 10.86 0.66 6.67
CA ILE A 15 9.55 0.17 7.09
C ILE A 15 9.75 -0.82 8.26
N PRO A 16 9.12 -0.61 9.43
CA PRO A 16 9.24 -1.52 10.56
C PRO A 16 8.76 -2.94 10.22
N GLU A 17 9.40 -3.95 10.81
CA GLU A 17 9.10 -5.38 10.62
C GLU A 17 7.61 -5.72 10.77
N LYS A 18 6.91 -5.01 11.68
CA LYS A 18 5.46 -5.13 11.89
C LYS A 18 4.63 -4.96 10.61
N TYR A 19 5.11 -4.18 9.64
CA TYR A 19 4.43 -3.93 8.36
C TYR A 19 5.14 -4.63 7.20
N ALA A 20 6.04 -5.56 7.48
CA ALA A 20 6.81 -6.31 6.50
C ALA A 20 6.59 -7.83 6.67
N GLU A 21 7.01 -8.57 5.66
CA GLU A 21 7.06 -10.03 5.62
C GLU A 21 5.72 -10.68 6.02
N MET A 22 5.76 -11.65 6.93
CA MET A 22 4.61 -12.49 7.27
C MET A 22 3.58 -11.79 8.17
N ASN A 23 3.82 -10.57 8.63
CA ASN A 23 2.88 -9.85 9.49
C ASN A 23 1.65 -9.37 8.70
N ASN A 24 1.84 -8.99 7.44
CA ASN A 24 0.79 -8.55 6.52
C ASN A 24 -0.20 -7.51 7.07
N VAL A 25 0.29 -6.58 7.89
CA VAL A 25 -0.49 -5.45 8.44
C VAL A 25 -0.18 -4.18 7.66
N SER A 26 -1.19 -3.50 7.12
CA SER A 26 -0.98 -2.21 6.45
C SER A 26 -0.57 -1.13 7.45
N PRO A 27 0.40 -0.24 7.14
CA PRO A 27 0.78 0.84 8.04
C PRO A 27 -0.32 1.92 8.16
N PRO A 28 -0.34 2.69 9.26
CA PRO A 28 -1.21 3.86 9.34
C PRO A 28 -0.78 4.90 8.31
N LEU A 29 -1.73 5.44 7.55
CA LEU A 29 -1.48 6.46 6.54
C LEU A 29 -2.36 7.68 6.82
N ASN A 30 -1.81 8.86 6.63
CA ASN A 30 -2.55 10.12 6.73
C ASN A 30 -2.13 11.07 5.62
N TRP A 31 -3.10 11.82 5.11
CA TRP A 31 -2.85 12.85 4.10
C TRP A 31 -3.59 14.13 4.40
N GLU A 32 -3.02 15.23 3.92
CA GLU A 32 -3.50 16.59 4.18
C GLU A 32 -3.35 17.45 2.92
N ASP A 33 -3.96 18.64 2.94
CA ASP A 33 -3.89 19.62 1.86
C ASP A 33 -4.38 19.12 0.48
N ALA A 34 -5.46 18.33 0.46
CA ALA A 34 -6.08 17.88 -0.79
C ALA A 34 -6.53 19.07 -1.65
N PRO A 35 -6.31 19.04 -2.97
CA PRO A 35 -6.75 20.12 -3.86
C PRO A 35 -8.25 20.40 -3.76
N ALA A 36 -8.63 21.67 -3.90
CA ALA A 36 -10.03 22.06 -3.92
C ALA A 36 -10.78 21.31 -5.05
N GLY A 37 -11.96 20.77 -4.71
CA GLY A 37 -12.78 20.02 -5.66
C GLY A 37 -12.47 18.53 -5.75
N THR A 38 -11.52 18.00 -4.96
CA THR A 38 -11.27 16.55 -4.83
C THR A 38 -12.57 15.78 -4.57
N LYS A 39 -12.83 14.74 -5.36
CA LYS A 39 -14.06 13.92 -5.28
C LYS A 39 -13.85 12.57 -4.64
N SER A 40 -12.65 12.03 -4.79
CA SER A 40 -12.20 10.79 -4.16
C SER A 40 -10.68 10.72 -4.22
N PHE A 41 -10.11 9.78 -3.46
CA PHE A 41 -8.71 9.39 -3.56
C PHE A 41 -8.58 7.96 -4.08
N ALA A 42 -7.39 7.68 -4.60
CA ALA A 42 -6.87 6.34 -4.79
C ALA A 42 -5.55 6.24 -4.02
N LEU A 43 -5.15 5.02 -3.65
CA LEU A 43 -3.88 4.73 -3.03
C LEU A 43 -3.21 3.59 -3.79
N ALA A 44 -1.93 3.73 -4.07
CA ALA A 44 -1.07 2.65 -4.54
C ALA A 44 0.18 2.52 -3.65
N ILE A 45 0.56 1.28 -3.34
CA ILE A 45 1.89 0.94 -2.84
C ILE A 45 2.54 0.04 -3.88
N THR A 46 3.67 0.49 -4.43
CA THR A 46 4.39 -0.23 -5.49
C THR A 46 5.85 -0.46 -5.14
N ASP A 47 6.40 -1.55 -5.65
CA ASP A 47 7.81 -1.91 -5.57
C ASP A 47 8.42 -1.84 -6.99
N PRO A 48 9.23 -0.81 -7.28
CA PRO A 48 9.92 -0.67 -8.55
C PRO A 48 11.23 -1.48 -8.60
N ASP A 49 11.64 -2.09 -7.50
CA ASP A 49 12.94 -2.77 -7.34
C ASP A 49 12.83 -4.29 -7.45
N VAL A 50 11.64 -4.84 -7.70
CA VAL A 50 11.45 -6.27 -7.95
C VAL A 50 12.41 -6.75 -9.06
N PRO A 51 13.25 -7.76 -8.80
CA PRO A 51 14.24 -8.22 -9.77
C PRO A 51 13.63 -8.62 -11.11
N GLU A 52 14.26 -8.23 -12.21
CA GLU A 52 13.81 -8.53 -13.58
C GLU A 52 13.59 -10.03 -13.82
N MET A 53 14.29 -10.90 -13.08
CA MET A 53 14.13 -12.35 -13.16
C MET A 53 12.74 -12.87 -12.77
N PHE A 54 11.96 -12.09 -12.01
CA PHE A 54 10.55 -12.39 -11.73
C PHE A 54 9.61 -12.02 -12.88
N GLN A 55 10.11 -11.30 -13.90
CA GLN A 55 9.42 -11.00 -15.16
C GLN A 55 8.05 -10.32 -14.98
N PHE A 56 7.89 -9.46 -13.97
CA PHE A 56 6.68 -8.65 -13.84
C PHE A 56 6.56 -7.67 -15.01
N PRO A 57 5.40 -7.60 -15.70
CA PRO A 57 5.22 -6.76 -16.88
C PRO A 57 5.11 -5.26 -16.55
N ARG A 58 5.14 -4.90 -15.27
CA ARG A 58 4.98 -3.55 -14.70
C ARG A 58 5.54 -3.53 -13.28
N VAL A 59 5.58 -2.34 -12.65
CA VAL A 59 5.89 -2.21 -11.22
C VAL A 59 4.99 -3.12 -10.39
N PHE A 60 5.57 -3.79 -9.39
CA PHE A 60 4.87 -4.74 -8.55
C PHE A 60 3.97 -3.98 -7.57
N VAL A 61 2.70 -4.35 -7.48
CA VAL A 61 1.71 -3.70 -6.64
C VAL A 61 1.53 -4.49 -5.34
N HIS A 62 1.89 -3.84 -4.24
CA HIS A 62 1.66 -4.34 -2.88
C HIS A 62 0.25 -3.98 -2.37
N TRP A 63 -0.29 -2.83 -2.77
CA TRP A 63 -1.64 -2.44 -2.38
C TRP A 63 -2.24 -1.47 -3.37
N MET A 64 -3.53 -1.62 -3.69
CA MET A 64 -4.24 -0.68 -4.56
C MET A 64 -5.69 -0.52 -4.10
N ILE A 65 -6.08 0.73 -3.84
CA ILE A 65 -7.41 1.12 -3.39
C ILE A 65 -7.93 2.24 -4.27
N TYR A 66 -9.22 2.21 -4.60
CA TYR A 66 -9.90 3.30 -5.29
C TYR A 66 -11.23 3.63 -4.61
N ASN A 67 -11.84 4.76 -5.01
CA ASN A 67 -13.09 5.28 -4.44
C ASN A 67 -13.02 5.59 -2.93
N ILE A 68 -11.85 5.97 -2.43
CA ILE A 68 -11.75 6.50 -1.06
C ILE A 68 -12.50 7.85 -1.03
N PRO A 69 -13.50 8.05 -0.14
CA PRO A 69 -14.27 9.28 -0.10
C PRO A 69 -13.39 10.52 0.11
N ALA A 70 -13.72 11.65 -0.54
CA ALA A 70 -12.96 12.90 -0.41
C ALA A 70 -12.88 13.45 1.03
N SER A 71 -13.79 13.07 1.92
CA SER A 71 -13.76 13.42 3.34
C SER A 71 -12.79 12.59 4.17
N THR A 72 -12.22 11.53 3.60
CA THR A 72 -11.23 10.68 4.27
C THR A 72 -9.87 11.35 4.19
N THR A 73 -9.19 11.44 5.32
CA THR A 73 -7.83 12.00 5.44
C THR A 73 -6.82 11.02 6.03
N SER A 74 -7.24 9.78 6.32
CA SER A 74 -6.38 8.74 6.86
C SER A 74 -6.92 7.34 6.66
N LEU A 75 -6.02 6.36 6.67
CA LEU A 75 -6.31 4.94 6.87
C LEU A 75 -5.64 4.49 8.18
N PRO A 76 -6.36 3.79 9.07
CA PRO A 76 -5.76 3.29 10.29
C PRO A 76 -4.73 2.20 9.99
N GLU A 77 -3.88 1.93 10.97
CA GLU A 77 -3.09 0.70 10.98
C GLU A 77 -4.00 -0.53 10.79
N GLY A 78 -3.57 -1.48 9.97
CA GLY A 78 -4.33 -2.69 9.69
C GLY A 78 -5.67 -2.43 8.98
N ALA A 79 -5.83 -1.29 8.31
CA ALA A 79 -6.96 -1.05 7.41
C ALA A 79 -7.16 -2.19 6.39
N SER A 80 -6.05 -2.81 5.96
CA SER A 80 -6.02 -4.02 5.14
C SER A 80 -5.04 -5.06 5.69
N PRO A 81 -5.35 -6.36 5.58
CA PRO A 81 -6.62 -6.94 5.11
C PRO A 81 -7.77 -6.87 6.13
N GLY A 82 -7.58 -6.16 7.26
CA GLY A 82 -8.49 -6.14 8.42
C GLY A 82 -9.90 -5.55 8.19
N GLY A 83 -10.27 -5.17 6.96
CA GLY A 83 -11.63 -4.77 6.61
C GLY A 83 -12.06 -3.38 7.11
N ASN A 84 -11.13 -2.57 7.63
CA ASN A 84 -11.42 -1.26 8.20
C ASN A 84 -11.27 -0.13 7.18
N LEU A 85 -11.68 -0.37 5.93
CA LEU A 85 -11.65 0.64 4.89
C LEU A 85 -12.86 1.58 4.97
N PRO A 86 -12.70 2.86 4.59
CA PRO A 86 -13.82 3.79 4.48
C PRO A 86 -14.93 3.26 3.58
N ALA A 87 -16.18 3.55 3.95
CA ALA A 87 -17.33 3.13 3.16
C ALA A 87 -17.22 3.62 1.70
N GLY A 88 -17.39 2.70 0.75
CA GLY A 88 -17.27 2.97 -0.68
C GLY A 88 -15.88 2.73 -1.27
N ALA A 89 -14.83 2.70 -0.45
CA ALA A 89 -13.49 2.32 -0.89
C ALA A 89 -13.44 0.85 -1.29
N LYS A 90 -12.67 0.55 -2.34
CA LYS A 90 -12.54 -0.80 -2.90
C LYS A 90 -11.08 -1.12 -3.15
N GLU A 91 -10.66 -2.28 -2.72
CA GLU A 91 -9.33 -2.81 -3.02
C GLU A 91 -9.33 -3.69 -4.26
N LEU A 92 -8.18 -3.76 -4.91
CA LEU A 92 -7.88 -4.72 -5.95
C LEU A 92 -6.97 -5.83 -5.40
N ASN A 93 -6.70 -6.83 -6.23
CA ASN A 93 -5.69 -7.82 -5.92
C ASN A 93 -4.29 -7.17 -5.96
N ASN A 94 -3.44 -7.54 -5.00
CA ASN A 94 -2.01 -7.29 -5.10
C ASN A 94 -1.35 -8.33 -6.03
N ASP A 95 -0.10 -8.09 -6.42
CA ASP A 95 0.58 -8.91 -7.42
C ASP A 95 1.10 -10.25 -6.91
N PHE A 96 1.09 -10.50 -5.60
CA PHE A 96 1.41 -11.82 -5.05
C PHE A 96 0.45 -12.91 -5.57
N VAL A 97 -0.75 -12.54 -6.05
CA VAL A 97 -1.66 -13.48 -6.71
C VAL A 97 -1.07 -14.09 -7.98
N LEU A 98 -0.18 -13.38 -8.67
CA LEU A 98 0.51 -13.89 -9.87
C LEU A 98 1.59 -14.91 -9.52
N LEU A 99 2.09 -14.87 -8.27
CA LEU A 99 3.08 -15.81 -7.73
C LEU A 99 2.43 -17.00 -7.01
N ASN A 100 1.10 -17.02 -6.87
CA ASN A 100 0.35 -18.04 -6.12
C ASN A 100 0.84 -18.21 -4.67
N VAL A 101 1.31 -17.12 -4.03
CA VAL A 101 1.74 -17.17 -2.62
C VAL A 101 0.50 -17.33 -1.72
N PRO A 102 0.42 -18.37 -0.87
CA PRO A 102 -0.71 -18.56 0.02
C PRO A 102 -0.89 -17.37 0.98
N GLY A 103 -2.14 -17.00 1.26
CA GLY A 103 -2.46 -15.91 2.18
C GLY A 103 -2.50 -14.51 1.54
N TYR A 104 -2.16 -14.38 0.26
CA TYR A 104 -2.27 -13.13 -0.49
C TYR A 104 -3.43 -13.16 -1.49
N GLY A 105 -3.95 -11.97 -1.83
CA GLY A 105 -5.20 -11.82 -2.57
C GLY A 105 -5.59 -10.36 -2.73
N LYS A 106 -6.85 -10.05 -2.43
CA LYS A 106 -7.34 -8.67 -2.36
C LYS A 106 -6.73 -7.94 -1.17
N GLY A 107 -6.27 -6.70 -1.40
CA GLY A 107 -5.77 -5.82 -0.35
C GLY A 107 -4.25 -5.78 -0.22
N TYR A 108 -3.78 -5.40 0.96
CA TYR A 108 -2.36 -5.19 1.24
C TYR A 108 -1.59 -6.52 1.23
N GLY A 109 -0.45 -6.51 0.54
CA GLY A 109 0.59 -7.52 0.64
C GLY A 109 1.86 -6.85 1.17
N ALA A 110 2.38 -7.32 2.31
CA ALA A 110 3.55 -6.71 2.93
C ALA A 110 4.80 -6.77 2.03
N PRO A 111 5.68 -5.74 2.12
CA PRO A 111 7.09 -5.81 1.71
C PRO A 111 7.75 -7.13 2.09
N TRP A 112 8.21 -7.89 1.11
CA TRP A 112 8.96 -9.12 1.33
C TRP A 112 10.02 -9.32 0.24
N PRO A 113 11.08 -8.49 0.26
CA PRO A 113 12.05 -8.50 -0.82
C PRO A 113 12.96 -9.75 -0.73
N PRO A 114 13.30 -10.40 -1.86
CA PRO A 114 13.98 -11.69 -1.86
C PRO A 114 15.51 -11.63 -1.79
N ASP A 115 16.11 -10.47 -2.05
CA ASP A 115 17.55 -10.33 -2.34
C ASP A 115 18.22 -9.15 -1.62
N ALA A 116 17.57 -7.98 -1.56
CA ALA A 116 18.11 -6.79 -0.92
C ALA A 116 17.01 -5.90 -0.34
N ALA A 117 17.38 -4.76 0.25
CA ALA A 117 16.40 -3.75 0.63
C ALA A 117 15.81 -3.10 -0.64
N HIS A 118 14.48 -3.14 -0.76
CA HIS A 118 13.74 -2.49 -1.84
C HIS A 118 13.12 -1.17 -1.38
N ARG A 119 12.75 -0.33 -2.35
CA ARG A 119 11.92 0.85 -2.15
C ARG A 119 10.45 0.47 -2.30
N TYR A 120 9.61 1.01 -1.43
CA TYR A 120 8.16 0.92 -1.55
C TYR A 120 7.60 2.32 -1.69
N VAL A 121 6.96 2.59 -2.83
CA VAL A 121 6.45 3.92 -3.20
C VAL A 121 4.97 3.99 -2.85
N PHE A 122 4.61 4.93 -1.97
CA PHE A 122 3.24 5.21 -1.56
C PHE A 122 2.76 6.43 -2.35
N THR A 123 1.61 6.33 -3.02
CA THR A 123 1.04 7.41 -3.87
C THR A 123 -0.46 7.49 -3.74
#